data_AF-A0A1F6JJT4-F1
#
_entry.id   AF-A0A1F6JJT4-F1
#
_cell.length_a   1.000
_cell.length_b   1.000
_cell.length_c   1.000
_cell.angle_alpha   90.00
_cell.angle_beta   90.00
_cell.angle_gamma   90.00
#
_symmetry.space_group_name_H-M   'P 1'
#
loop_
_entity.id
_entity.type
_entity.pdbx_description
1 polymer ?
#
loop_
_entity_poly.entity_id
_entity_poly.type
_entity_poly.pdbx_seq_one_letter_code
_entity_poly.pdbx_strand_id
1 'polypeptide(L)'
;MTGIFTFLFSIWLGYILFLYFTHPEKKKHKLPRVQVWRIELSPNLRIHSRSKIYHIHHWFVLTVITGITLMNYEGFQYLTVIKGLAIGGIIQGLRYPDRFKFRHHRTAREAISEAKI
;
A
#
# COMPACT_ATOMS: atom_id res chain seq x y z
N MET A 1 -6.13 -8.98 -29.49
CA MET A 1 -5.93 -10.10 -28.54
C MET A 1 -4.72 -9.89 -27.61
N THR A 2 -3.64 -9.24 -28.05
CA THR A 2 -2.43 -8.97 -27.23
C THR A 2 -2.70 -8.18 -25.94
N GLY A 3 -3.56 -7.14 -25.98
CA GLY A 3 -3.81 -6.28 -24.82
C GLY A 3 -4.40 -6.98 -23.58
N ILE A 4 -5.26 -7.98 -23.77
CA ILE A 4 -5.84 -8.75 -22.65
C ILE A 4 -4.79 -9.64 -21.99
N PHE A 5 -3.92 -10.29 -22.77
CA PHE A 5 -2.81 -11.07 -22.21
C PHE A 5 -1.84 -10.19 -21.42
N THR A 6 -1.49 -9.02 -21.96
CA THR A 6 -0.65 -8.04 -21.25
C THR A 6 -1.29 -7.59 -19.95
N PHE A 7 -2.61 -7.37 -19.93
CA PHE A 7 -3.35 -6.97 -18.74
C PHE A 7 -3.39 -8.08 -17.67
N LEU A 8 -3.68 -9.33 -18.07
CA LEU A 8 -3.70 -10.45 -17.13
C LEU A 8 -2.30 -10.74 -16.58
N PHE A 9 -1.27 -10.67 -17.43
CA PHE A 9 0.12 -10.83 -17.02
C PHE A 9 0.54 -9.73 -16.04
N SER A 10 0.14 -8.47 -16.27
CA SER A 10 0.45 -7.38 -15.34
C SER A 10 -0.28 -7.51 -14.00
N ILE A 11 -1.49 -8.09 -13.95
CA ILE A 11 -2.14 -8.45 -12.67
C ILE A 11 -1.33 -9.48 -11.91
N TRP A 12 -0.93 -10.57 -12.58
CA TRP A 12 -0.13 -11.62 -11.96
C TRP A 12 1.21 -11.06 -11.46
N LEU A 13 1.91 -10.28 -12.28
CA LEU A 13 3.17 -9.65 -11.92
C LEU A 13 3.00 -8.69 -10.72
N GLY A 14 1.93 -7.90 -10.71
CA GLY A 14 1.61 -6.99 -9.60
C GLY A 14 1.42 -7.75 -8.30
N TYR A 15 0.65 -8.83 -8.32
CA TYR A 15 0.44 -9.67 -7.15
C TYR A 15 1.76 -10.21 -6.59
N ILE A 16 2.65 -10.74 -7.44
CA ILE A 16 3.95 -11.28 -7.01
C ILE A 16 4.89 -10.18 -6.48
N LEU A 17 4.93 -9.01 -7.12
CA LEU A 17 5.73 -7.88 -6.66
C LEU A 17 5.29 -7.41 -5.26
N PHE A 18 3.99 -7.19 -5.06
CA PHE A 18 3.47 -6.77 -3.76
C PHE A 18 3.60 -7.88 -2.71
N LEU A 19 3.51 -9.15 -3.10
CA LEU A 19 3.80 -10.26 -2.21
C LEU A 19 5.25 -10.21 -1.72
N TYR A 20 6.21 -9.93 -2.60
CA TYR A 20 7.62 -9.81 -2.24
C TYR A 20 7.92 -8.57 -1.38
N PHE A 21 7.39 -7.40 -1.74
CA PHE A 21 7.67 -6.15 -1.04
C PHE A 21 6.98 -6.03 0.33
N THR A 22 5.80 -6.65 0.49
CA THR A 22 5.01 -6.59 1.72
C THR A 22 5.38 -7.68 2.73
N HIS A 23 5.96 -8.82 2.29
CA HIS A 23 6.25 -9.91 3.23
C HIS A 23 7.31 -9.50 4.27
N PRO A 24 6.99 -9.55 5.59
CA PRO A 24 7.90 -9.13 6.65
C PRO A 24 9.11 -10.05 6.80
N GLU A 25 8.96 -11.35 6.50
CA GLU A 25 9.99 -12.38 6.75
C GLU A 25 11.24 -12.26 5.87
N LYS A 26 11.18 -11.55 4.74
CA LYS A 26 12.35 -11.40 3.85
C LYS A 26 13.20 -10.15 4.14
N LYS A 27 12.78 -9.28 5.08
CA LYS A 27 13.51 -8.05 5.41
C LYS A 27 14.49 -8.31 6.57
N LYS A 28 15.71 -8.72 6.22
CA LYS A 28 16.82 -8.97 7.16
C LYS A 28 17.27 -7.72 7.94
N HIS A 29 16.97 -6.53 7.41
CA HIS A 29 17.31 -5.24 8.01
C HIS A 29 16.04 -4.41 8.27
N LYS A 30 15.96 -3.76 9.44
CA LYS A 30 14.90 -2.78 9.73
C LYS A 30 15.04 -1.61 8.76
N LEU A 31 14.00 -1.38 7.97
CA LEU A 31 13.91 -0.19 7.13
C LEU A 31 13.92 1.07 8.02
N PRO A 32 14.59 2.15 7.59
CA PRO A 32 14.61 3.40 8.33
C PRO A 32 13.20 3.95 8.48
N ARG A 33 12.90 4.50 9.66
CA ARG A 33 11.61 5.13 9.96
C ARG A 33 11.67 6.57 9.47
N VAL A 34 11.02 6.86 8.35
CA VAL A 34 10.91 8.22 7.81
C VAL A 34 9.56 8.77 8.24
N GLN A 35 9.60 9.68 9.21
CA GLN A 35 8.42 10.42 9.68
C GLN A 35 8.57 11.88 9.29
N VAL A 36 7.54 12.41 8.61
CA VAL A 36 7.41 13.83 8.29
C VAL A 36 6.20 14.34 9.03
N TRP A 37 6.43 15.17 10.05
CA TRP A 37 5.39 15.74 10.91
C TRP A 37 4.53 14.65 11.55
N ARG A 38 3.28 14.48 11.10
CA ARG A 38 2.32 13.49 11.61
C ARG A 38 2.19 12.25 10.72
N ILE A 39 2.95 12.15 9.64
CA ILE A 39 2.84 11.07 8.65
C ILE A 39 4.15 10.27 8.65
N GLU A 40 4.05 8.99 8.93
CA GLU A 40 5.13 8.02 8.80
C GLU A 40 5.01 7.36 7.42
N LEU A 41 6.01 7.58 6.57
CA LEU A 41 6.01 7.11 5.18
C LEU A 41 6.58 5.70 5.07
N SER A 42 7.58 5.37 5.88
CA SER A 42 8.25 4.07 5.90
C SER A 42 8.36 3.51 7.33
N PRO A 43 8.25 2.18 7.51
CA PRO A 43 8.04 1.13 6.50
C PRO A 43 6.57 0.93 6.08
N ASN A 44 5.63 1.51 6.82
CA ASN A 44 4.20 1.45 6.54
C ASN A 44 3.63 2.87 6.59
N LEU A 45 2.67 3.19 5.72
CA LEU A 45 2.01 4.48 5.72
C LEU A 45 1.13 4.59 6.98
N ARG A 46 1.59 5.37 7.97
CA ARG A 46 0.83 5.61 9.21
C ARG A 46 0.60 7.09 9.41
N ILE A 47 -0.60 7.44 9.85
CA ILE A 47 -0.97 8.79 10.24
C ILE A 47 -1.16 8.81 11.76
N HIS A 48 -0.35 9.60 12.43
CA HIS A 48 -0.38 9.77 13.88
C HIS A 48 -1.37 10.88 14.25
N SER A 49 -2.34 10.56 15.08
CA SER A 49 -3.25 11.50 15.72
C SER A 49 -3.11 11.39 17.24
N ARG A 50 -3.53 12.42 17.99
CA ARG A 50 -3.27 12.55 19.44
C ARG A 50 -3.49 11.24 20.23
N SER A 51 -4.58 10.52 19.97
CA SER A 51 -4.95 9.27 20.67
C SER A 51 -4.95 8.00 19.82
N LYS A 52 -4.71 8.10 18.51
CA LYS A 52 -4.93 6.99 17.55
C LYS A 52 -3.89 7.02 16.44
N ILE A 53 -3.54 5.83 15.96
CA ILE A 53 -2.67 5.66 14.80
C ILE A 53 -3.50 5.01 13.70
N TYR A 54 -3.53 5.66 12.54
CA TYR A 54 -4.20 5.14 11.36
C TYR A 54 -3.16 4.47 10.46
N HIS A 55 -3.31 3.18 10.22
CA HIS A 55 -2.48 2.40 9.31
C HIS A 55 -3.20 2.32 7.98
N ILE A 56 -2.63 2.94 6.95
CA ILE A 56 -3.18 2.88 5.60
C ILE A 56 -2.57 1.66 4.90
N HIS A 57 -3.43 0.71 4.58
CA HIS A 57 -3.04 -0.47 3.81
C HIS A 57 -2.80 -0.10 2.35
N HIS A 58 -1.77 -0.67 1.73
CA HIS A 58 -1.40 -0.35 0.35
C HIS A 58 -2.54 -0.64 -0.64
N TRP A 59 -3.38 -1.66 -0.40
CA TRP A 59 -4.53 -1.95 -1.26
C TRP A 59 -5.47 -0.75 -1.37
N PHE A 60 -5.68 0.00 -0.27
CA PHE A 60 -6.57 1.16 -0.27
C PHE A 60 -6.01 2.29 -1.15
N VAL A 61 -4.70 2.57 -1.03
CA VAL A 61 -4.02 3.57 -1.87
C VAL A 61 -4.08 3.17 -3.34
N LEU A 62 -3.81 1.90 -3.64
CA LEU A 62 -3.88 1.36 -5.00
C LEU A 62 -5.30 1.42 -5.56
N THR A 63 -6.34 1.22 -4.74
CA THR A 63 -7.74 1.38 -5.17
C THR A 63 -8.03 2.82 -5.60
N VAL A 64 -7.58 3.82 -4.83
CA VAL A 64 -7.75 5.23 -5.19
C VAL A 64 -7.02 5.56 -6.50
N ILE A 65 -5.75 5.14 -6.63
CA ILE A 65 -4.96 5.34 -7.86
C ILE A 65 -5.63 4.66 -9.05
N THR A 66 -6.09 3.42 -8.88
CA THR A 66 -6.78 2.66 -9.94
C THR A 66 -8.08 3.36 -10.34
N GLY A 67 -8.89 3.82 -9.38
CA GLY A 67 -10.12 4.57 -9.64
C GLY A 67 -9.86 5.84 -10.47
N ILE A 68 -8.88 6.65 -10.06
CA ILE A 68 -8.49 7.87 -10.79
C ILE A 68 -8.04 7.52 -12.22
N THR A 69 -7.21 6.49 -12.39
CA THR A 69 -6.72 6.09 -13.73
C THR A 69 -7.80 5.45 -14.62
N LEU A 70 -8.86 4.88 -14.03
CA LEU A 70 -10.02 4.37 -14.78
C LEU A 70 -10.97 5.49 -15.22
N MET A 71 -11.11 6.56 -14.44
CA MET A 71 -11.94 7.72 -14.79
C MET A 71 -11.33 8.56 -15.93
N ASN A 72 -10.04 8.44 -16.19
CA ASN A 72 -9.38 9.09 -17.32
C ASN A 72 -9.61 8.26 -18.60
N TYR A 73 -10.56 8.72 -19.43
CA TYR A 73 -11.17 7.98 -20.55
C TYR A 73 -10.18 7.58 -21.66
N GLU A 74 -9.13 8.37 -21.89
CA GLU A 74 -8.14 8.11 -22.95
C GLU A 74 -7.11 7.02 -22.58
N GLY A 75 -7.07 6.60 -21.31
CA GLY A 75 -5.93 5.87 -20.75
C GLY A 75 -6.11 4.36 -20.55
N PHE A 76 -7.16 3.71 -21.07
CA PHE A 76 -7.30 2.26 -20.86
C PHE A 76 -6.15 1.49 -21.52
N GLN A 77 -5.74 1.88 -22.73
CA GLN A 77 -4.59 1.27 -23.42
C GLN A 77 -3.24 1.76 -22.85
N TYR A 78 -3.05 3.06 -22.65
CA TYR A 78 -1.77 3.64 -22.23
C TYR A 78 -1.33 3.26 -20.80
N LEU A 79 -2.26 2.85 -19.94
CA LEU A 79 -1.97 2.47 -18.55
C LEU A 79 -2.31 1.00 -18.25
N THR A 80 -2.45 0.15 -19.27
CA THR A 80 -2.83 -1.28 -19.11
C THR A 80 -1.93 -1.99 -18.09
N VAL A 81 -0.61 -1.79 -18.19
CA VAL A 81 0.36 -2.41 -17.28
C VAL A 81 0.21 -1.85 -15.86
N ILE A 82 0.13 -0.53 -15.70
CA ILE A 82 0.01 0.13 -14.39
C ILE A 82 -1.30 -0.28 -13.70
N LYS A 83 -2.42 -0.29 -14.44
CA LYS A 83 -3.73 -0.73 -13.96
C LYS A 83 -3.70 -2.18 -13.50
N GLY A 84 -3.12 -3.07 -14.31
CA GLY A 84 -2.99 -4.47 -13.92
C GLY A 84 -2.10 -4.66 -12.70
N LEU A 85 -0.92 -4.00 -12.65
CA LEU A 85 -0.03 -4.03 -11.48
C LEU A 85 -0.75 -3.56 -10.21
N ALA A 86 -1.51 -2.45 -10.30
CA ALA A 86 -2.28 -1.92 -9.18
C ALA A 86 -3.38 -2.89 -8.73
N ILE A 87 -4.13 -3.48 -9.66
CA ILE A 87 -5.15 -4.50 -9.36
C ILE A 87 -4.52 -5.74 -8.70
N GLY A 88 -3.38 -6.22 -9.22
CA GLY A 88 -2.63 -7.32 -8.61
C GLY A 88 -2.20 -7.02 -7.17
N GLY A 89 -1.73 -5.80 -6.91
CA GLY A 89 -1.41 -5.32 -5.56
C GLY A 89 -2.63 -5.19 -4.64
N ILE A 90 -3.78 -4.76 -5.17
CA ILE A 90 -5.05 -4.71 -4.41
C ILE A 90 -5.45 -6.13 -3.97
N ILE A 91 -5.44 -7.10 -4.90
CA ILE A 91 -5.77 -8.50 -4.61
C ILE A 91 -4.84 -9.06 -3.53
N GLN A 92 -3.54 -8.77 -3.63
CA GLN A 92 -2.55 -9.18 -2.64
C GLN A 92 -2.83 -8.59 -1.26
N GLY A 93 -3.09 -7.29 -1.16
CA GLY A 93 -3.35 -6.64 0.12
C GLY A 93 -4.68 -7.05 0.77
N LEU A 94 -5.69 -7.40 -0.05
CA LEU A 94 -6.97 -7.94 0.44
C LEU A 94 -6.89 -9.40 0.91
N ARG A 95 -5.76 -10.09 0.71
CA ARG A 95 -5.55 -11.46 1.20
C ARG A 95 -5.39 -11.54 2.72
N TYR A 96 -4.91 -10.47 3.37
CA TYR A 96 -4.58 -10.51 4.79
C TYR A 96 -5.82 -10.35 5.70
N PRO A 97 -5.84 -10.98 6.89
CA PRO A 97 -6.98 -10.89 7.81
C PRO A 97 -7.20 -9.48 8.38
N ASP A 98 -6.15 -8.68 8.51
CA ASP A 98 -6.19 -7.31 9.04
C ASP A 98 -6.46 -6.23 7.98
N ARG A 99 -6.81 -6.63 6.75
CA ARG A 99 -7.01 -5.74 5.59
C ARG A 99 -7.92 -4.52 5.82
N PHE A 100 -8.92 -4.63 6.70
CA PHE A 100 -9.84 -3.52 7.04
C PHE A 100 -9.55 -2.87 8.40
N LYS A 101 -8.48 -3.30 9.08
CA LYS A 101 -8.07 -2.75 10.37
C LYS A 101 -7.18 -1.53 10.13
N PHE A 102 -7.82 -0.38 9.96
CA PHE A 102 -7.12 0.89 9.78
C PHE A 102 -6.72 1.54 11.11
N ARG A 103 -7.46 1.29 12.18
CA ARG A 103 -7.28 2.00 13.46
C ARG A 103 -6.54 1.14 14.47
N HIS A 104 -5.48 1.71 15.03
CA HIS A 104 -4.71 1.14 16.12
C HIS A 104 -4.67 2.11 17.30
N HIS A 105 -4.71 1.55 18.51
CA HIS A 105 -4.46 2.32 19.72
C HIS A 105 -2.98 2.63 19.83
N ARG A 106 -2.69 3.85 20.28
CA ARG A 106 -1.32 4.29 20.51
C ARG A 106 -0.68 3.47 21.62
N THR A 107 0.48 2.89 21.37
CA THR A 107 1.26 2.23 22.42
C THR A 107 2.11 3.23 23.20
N ALA A 108 2.45 2.92 24.47
CA ALA A 108 3.29 3.79 25.30
C ALA A 108 4.64 4.13 24.64
N ARG A 109 5.19 3.19 23.86
CA ARG A 109 6.44 3.38 23.10
C ARG A 109 6.32 4.45 22.01
N GLU A 110 5.16 4.55 21.37
CA GLU A 110 4.88 5.56 20.33
C GLU A 110 4.56 6.93 20.92
N ALA A 111 4.03 6.99 22.15
CA ALA A 111 3.91 8.24 22.92
C ALA A 111 5.27 8.86 23.21
N ILE A 112 6.23 8.05 23.67
CA ILE A 112 7.58 8.51 24.02
C ILE A 112 8.37 9.00 22.80
N SER A 113 8.16 8.41 21.62
CA SER A 113 8.88 8.80 20.40
C SER A 113 8.46 10.16 19.83
N GLU A 114 7.20 10.59 20.01
CA GLU A 114 6.73 11.92 19.55
C GLU A 114 7.15 13.01 20.54
N ALA A 115 7.20 12.72 21.84
CA ALA A 115 7.65 13.69 22.85
C ALA A 115 9.16 14.02 22.78
N LYS A 116 9.94 13.26 22.00
CA LYS A 116 11.38 13.49 21.78
C LYS A 116 11.69 14.28 20.50
N ILE A 117 10.68 14.57 19.68
CA ILE A 117 10.77 15.38 18.45
C ILE A 117 10.28 16.79 18.78
#